data_AF-A0A9E6EX66-F1
#
_entry.id   AF-A0A9E6EX66-F1
#
_cell.length_a   1.000
_cell.length_b   1.000
_cell.length_c   1.000
_cell.angle_alpha   90.00
_cell.angle_beta   90.00
_cell.angle_gamma   90.00
#
_symmetry.space_group_name_H-M   'P 1'
#
loop_
_entity.id
_entity.type
_entity.pdbx_description
1 polymer ?
#
loop_
_entity_poly.entity_id
_entity_poly.type
_entity_poly.pdbx_seq_one_letter_code
_entity_poly.pdbx_strand_id
1 'polypeptide(L)'
;MNKRTIIIIIIITSISLAGIVITQLFWARNALNLNEEQFNHRVRIALKSIVNQLNEYNKDTTNSEATLGCMPACNMVNENFVTFINPTYIDSIIKDEFANMYIQMDYEYGVYQKNN
;
A
#
# COMPACT_ATOMS: atom_id res chain seq x y z
N MET A 1 -34.17 16.34 50.04
CA MET A 1 -33.51 15.23 49.31
C MET A 1 -32.44 14.62 50.21
N ASN A 2 -32.42 13.29 50.35
CA ASN A 2 -31.48 12.62 51.24
C ASN A 2 -30.07 12.65 50.64
N LYS A 3 -29.05 13.05 51.42
CA LYS A 3 -27.64 13.18 50.96
C LYS A 3 -27.12 11.88 50.33
N ARG A 4 -27.59 10.73 50.83
CA ARG A 4 -27.25 9.39 50.30
C ARG A 4 -27.69 9.20 48.85
N THR A 5 -28.86 9.71 48.46
CA THR A 5 -29.39 9.58 47.10
C THR A 5 -28.53 10.35 46.10
N ILE A 6 -28.06 11.55 46.46
CA ILE A 6 -27.19 12.38 45.61
C ILE A 6 -25.85 11.68 45.36
N ILE A 7 -25.25 11.10 46.40
CA ILE A 7 -23.97 10.39 46.30
C ILE A 7 -24.08 9.16 45.39
N ILE A 8 -25.17 8.39 45.49
CA ILE A 8 -25.40 7.22 44.63
C ILE A 8 -25.48 7.63 43.16
N ILE A 9 -26.18 8.72 42.84
CA ILE A 9 -26.28 9.24 41.47
C ILE A 9 -24.89 9.63 40.95
N ILE A 10 -24.09 10.34 41.74
CA ILE A 10 -22.73 10.75 41.33
C ILE A 10 -21.87 9.53 40.99
N ILE A 11 -21.94 8.46 41.79
CA ILE A 11 -21.18 7.24 41.55
C ILE A 11 -21.64 6.55 40.27
N ILE A 12 -22.94 6.36 40.06
CA ILE A 12 -23.50 5.72 38.86
C ILE A 12 -23.10 6.50 37.60
N THR A 13 -23.23 7.83 37.63
CA THR A 13 -22.89 8.68 36.49
C THR A 13 -21.39 8.62 36.17
N SER A 14 -20.54 8.59 37.20
CA SER A 14 -19.08 8.46 37.02
C SER A 14 -18.70 7.12 36.40
N ILE A 15 -19.34 6.03 36.83
CA ILE A 15 -19.13 4.69 36.26
C ILE A 15 -19.60 4.65 34.80
N SER A 16 -20.75 5.24 34.50
CA SER A 16 -21.26 5.33 33.12
C SER A 16 -20.30 6.09 32.21
N LEU A 17 -19.78 7.24 32.68
CA LEU A 17 -18.80 8.02 31.94
C LEU A 17 -17.51 7.23 31.70
N ALA A 18 -17.00 6.55 32.73
CA ALA A 18 -15.82 5.71 32.61
C ALA A 18 -16.02 4.57 31.60
N GLY A 19 -17.19 3.93 31.60
CA GLY A 19 -17.54 2.89 30.64
C GLY A 19 -17.47 3.39 29.19
N ILE A 20 -18.02 4.57 28.92
CA ILE A 20 -17.97 5.20 27.59
C ILE A 20 -16.52 5.45 27.16
N VAL A 21 -15.68 5.99 28.04
CA VAL A 21 -14.26 6.26 27.74
C VAL A 21 -13.50 4.97 27.42
N ILE A 22 -13.75 3.89 28.16
CA ILE A 22 -13.11 2.58 27.89
C ILE A 22 -13.51 2.06 26.51
N THR A 23 -14.80 2.12 26.17
CA THR A 23 -15.27 1.71 24.84
C THR A 23 -14.61 2.54 23.74
N GLN A 24 -14.53 3.86 23.91
CA GLN A 24 -13.86 4.73 22.94
C GLN A 24 -12.39 4.37 22.73
N LEU A 25 -11.64 4.06 23.81
CA LEU A 25 -10.25 3.64 23.70
C LEU A 25 -10.07 2.30 22.99
N PHE A 26 -10.97 1.34 23.25
CA PHE A 26 -10.97 0.05 22.57
C PHE A 26 -11.20 0.21 21.07
N TRP A 27 -12.23 0.96 20.68
CA TRP A 27 -12.54 1.22 19.28
C TRP A 27 -11.47 2.06 18.59
N ALA A 28 -10.86 3.04 19.27
CA ALA A 28 -9.77 3.83 18.71
C ALA A 28 -8.56 2.94 18.37
N ARG A 29 -8.12 2.08 19.28
CA ARG A 29 -7.03 1.13 19.02
C ARG A 29 -7.38 0.16 17.88
N ASN A 30 -8.61 -0.35 17.88
CA ASN A 30 -9.07 -1.24 16.83
C ASN A 30 -9.13 -0.54 15.46
N ALA A 31 -9.60 0.71 15.43
CA ALA A 31 -9.63 1.52 14.22
C ALA A 31 -8.21 1.81 13.70
N LEU A 32 -7.24 2.07 14.59
CA LEU A 32 -5.84 2.22 14.21
C LEU A 32 -5.27 0.93 13.59
N ASN A 33 -5.45 -0.23 14.23
CA ASN A 33 -4.99 -1.50 13.66
C ASN A 33 -5.65 -1.81 12.30
N LEU A 34 -6.95 -1.59 12.17
CA LEU A 34 -7.66 -1.77 10.91
C LEU A 34 -7.15 -0.81 9.82
N ASN A 35 -6.82 0.43 10.18
CA ASN A 35 -6.23 1.39 9.24
C ASN A 35 -4.85 0.92 8.76
N GLU A 36 -4.00 0.38 9.64
CA GLU A 36 -2.69 -0.15 9.25
C GLU A 36 -2.82 -1.34 8.30
N GLU A 37 -3.72 -2.29 8.57
CA GLU A 37 -3.97 -3.42 7.68
C GLU A 37 -4.49 -2.97 6.31
N GLN A 38 -5.45 -2.06 6.29
CA GLN A 38 -5.99 -1.51 5.04
C GLN A 38 -4.93 -0.73 4.26
N PHE A 39 -4.09 0.03 4.95
CA PHE A 39 -2.99 0.76 4.35
C PHE A 39 -2.00 -0.19 3.67
N ASN A 40 -1.49 -1.18 4.42
CA ASN A 40 -0.57 -2.18 3.89
C ASN A 40 -1.16 -2.95 2.70
N HIS A 41 -2.45 -3.26 2.76
CA HIS A 41 -3.15 -3.91 1.66
C HIS A 41 -3.20 -3.04 0.40
N ARG A 42 -3.57 -1.76 0.53
CA ARG A 42 -3.59 -0.78 -0.57
C ARG A 42 -2.20 -0.65 -1.20
N VAL A 43 -1.16 -0.45 -0.39
CA VAL A 43 0.23 -0.36 -0.86
C VAL A 43 0.62 -1.60 -1.66
N ARG A 44 0.31 -2.80 -1.15
CA ARG A 44 0.64 -4.05 -1.83
C ARG A 44 -0.06 -4.19 -3.19
N ILE A 45 -1.33 -3.79 -3.29
CA ILE A 45 -2.06 -3.80 -4.55
C ILE A 45 -1.44 -2.78 -5.52
N ALA A 46 -1.10 -1.59 -5.05
CA ALA A 46 -0.45 -0.54 -5.86
C ALA A 46 0.86 -1.05 -6.45
N LEU A 47 1.75 -1.58 -5.62
CA LEU A 47 3.03 -2.12 -6.10
C LEU A 47 2.83 -3.27 -7.10
N LYS A 48 1.83 -4.14 -6.87
CA LYS A 48 1.55 -5.22 -7.82
C LYS A 48 1.03 -4.69 -9.16
N SER A 49 0.19 -3.66 -9.14
CA SER A 49 -0.31 -2.98 -10.34
C SER A 49 0.84 -2.33 -11.12
N ILE A 50 1.72 -1.58 -10.43
CA ILE A 50 2.92 -0.96 -11.02
C ILE A 50 3.80 -2.02 -11.70
N VAL A 51 4.07 -3.14 -11.02
CA VAL A 51 4.87 -4.25 -11.59
C VAL A 51 4.17 -4.87 -12.80
N ASN A 52 2.84 -5.01 -12.78
CA ASN A 52 2.10 -5.53 -13.93
C ASN A 52 2.21 -4.61 -15.14
N GLN A 53 1.99 -3.30 -14.95
CA GLN A 53 2.10 -2.28 -16.01
C GLN A 53 3.53 -2.20 -16.57
N LEU A 54 4.54 -2.31 -15.71
CA LEU A 54 5.94 -2.34 -16.14
C LEU A 54 6.24 -3.60 -16.96
N ASN A 55 5.70 -4.76 -16.58
CA ASN A 55 5.85 -5.99 -17.36
C ASN A 55 5.12 -5.94 -18.71
N GLU A 56 3.94 -5.32 -18.78
CA GLU A 56 3.20 -5.12 -20.03
C GLU A 56 3.92 -4.16 -20.96
N TYR A 57 4.42 -3.03 -20.45
CA TYR A 57 5.24 -2.08 -21.22
C TYR A 57 6.47 -2.77 -21.84
N ASN A 58 7.19 -3.57 -21.05
CA ASN A 58 8.36 -4.31 -21.54
C ASN A 58 7.99 -5.36 -22.61
N LYS A 59 6.84 -6.04 -22.46
CA LYS A 59 6.35 -7.03 -23.44
C LYS A 59 5.98 -6.38 -24.78
N ASP A 60 5.41 -5.18 -24.77
CA ASP A 60 5.04 -4.49 -26.01
C ASP A 60 6.29 -4.03 -26.79
N THR A 61 7.32 -3.55 -26.10
CA THR A 61 8.63 -3.25 -26.71
C THR A 61 9.35 -4.48 -27.29
N THR A 62 9.01 -5.71 -26.86
CA THR A 62 9.54 -6.95 -27.45
C THR A 62 8.74 -7.49 -28.64
N ASN A 63 7.60 -6.88 -29.02
CA ASN A 63 6.74 -7.36 -30.10
C ASN A 63 6.63 -6.43 -31.31
N SER A 64 7.41 -5.35 -31.39
CA SER A 64 7.58 -4.59 -32.63
C SER A 64 8.92 -4.93 -33.28
N GLU A 65 8.82 -5.82 -34.26
CA GLU A 65 9.77 -6.13 -35.33
C GLU A 65 11.08 -6.84 -34.98
N ALA A 66 11.03 -8.17 -34.99
CA ALA A 66 12.05 -8.96 -35.68
C ALA A 66 11.42 -10.15 -36.39
N THR A 67 10.75 -9.87 -37.50
CA THR A 67 10.69 -10.80 -38.63
C THR A 67 12.10 -10.91 -39.22
N LEU A 68 13.02 -11.54 -38.50
CA LEU A 68 14.27 -12.03 -39.07
C LEU A 68 14.63 -13.31 -38.32
N GLY A 69 14.66 -14.42 -39.07
CA GLY A 69 14.79 -15.75 -38.50
C GLY A 69 16.04 -15.90 -37.64
N CYS A 70 15.86 -16.55 -36.48
CA CYS A 70 16.97 -17.15 -35.76
C CYS A 70 16.82 -18.67 -35.78
N MET A 71 17.67 -19.31 -36.59
CA MET A 71 18.05 -20.72 -36.45
C MET A 71 18.96 -20.86 -35.20
N PRO A 72 19.19 -22.08 -34.70
CA PRO A 72 18.94 -22.46 -33.32
C PRO A 72 20.06 -21.99 -32.35
N ALA A 73 20.01 -20.74 -31.87
CA ALA A 73 20.84 -20.31 -30.73
C ALA A 73 20.34 -18.97 -30.13
N CYS A 74 19.04 -18.82 -29.86
CA CYS A 74 18.63 -17.74 -28.96
C CYS A 74 18.94 -18.16 -27.52
N ASN A 75 20.19 -17.92 -27.11
CA ASN A 75 20.55 -17.82 -25.71
C ASN A 75 19.83 -16.56 -25.18
N MET A 76 18.71 -16.74 -24.48
CA MET A 76 18.07 -15.66 -23.74
C MET A 76 19.02 -15.23 -22.63
N VAL A 77 19.97 -14.36 -22.98
CA VAL A 77 20.84 -13.73 -21.99
C VAL A 77 19.92 -12.93 -21.09
N ASN A 78 19.97 -13.35 -19.84
CA ASN A 78 19.41 -12.73 -18.65
C ASN A 78 20.01 -11.33 -18.48
N GLU A 79 19.66 -10.38 -19.36
CA GLU A 79 20.13 -9.00 -19.29
C GLU A 79 19.11 -8.13 -18.52
N ASN A 80 19.43 -7.95 -17.24
CA ASN A 80 19.12 -6.79 -16.40
C ASN A 80 17.82 -6.02 -16.72
N PHE A 81 16.73 -6.41 -16.06
CA PHE A 81 15.46 -5.67 -16.00
C PHE A 81 15.63 -4.18 -15.63
N VAL A 82 16.69 -3.84 -14.91
CA VAL A 82 16.96 -2.50 -14.35
C VAL A 82 17.38 -1.48 -15.41
N THR A 83 17.94 -1.92 -16.56
CA THR A 83 18.43 -0.99 -17.60
C THR A 83 17.33 -0.38 -18.48
N PHE A 84 16.10 -0.89 -18.44
CA PHE A 84 14.95 -0.36 -19.21
C PHE A 84 13.96 0.45 -18.38
N ILE A 85 14.21 0.59 -17.09
CA ILE A 85 13.35 1.35 -16.21
C ILE A 85 13.65 2.84 -16.35
N ASN A 86 12.87 3.54 -17.18
CA ASN A 86 12.94 4.99 -17.24
C ASN A 86 12.45 5.57 -15.89
N PRO A 87 13.30 6.30 -15.14
CA PRO A 87 12.95 6.81 -13.82
C PRO A 87 11.76 7.77 -13.86
N THR A 88 11.56 8.49 -14.95
CA THR A 88 10.41 9.39 -15.15
C THR A 88 9.11 8.61 -15.37
N TYR A 89 9.18 7.47 -16.06
CA TYR A 89 8.01 6.61 -16.26
C TYR A 89 7.58 5.94 -14.95
N ILE A 90 8.53 5.45 -14.15
CA ILE A 90 8.21 4.92 -12.82
C ILE A 90 7.62 5.99 -11.91
N ASP A 91 8.18 7.20 -11.86
CA ASP A 91 7.60 8.28 -11.03
C ASP A 91 6.14 8.54 -11.41
N SER A 92 5.84 8.55 -12.71
CA SER A 92 4.48 8.78 -13.21
C SER A 92 3.50 7.66 -12.82
N ILE A 93 3.87 6.39 -12.99
CA ILE A 93 2.99 5.25 -12.66
C ILE A 93 2.82 5.13 -11.15
N ILE A 94 3.88 5.34 -10.36
CA ILE A 94 3.78 5.29 -8.89
C ILE A 94 2.82 6.38 -8.40
N LYS A 95 2.95 7.62 -8.91
CA LYS A 95 2.03 8.71 -8.56
C LYS A 95 0.59 8.36 -8.89
N ASP A 96 0.34 7.86 -10.10
CA ASP A 96 -1.02 7.56 -10.56
C ASP A 96 -1.66 6.44 -9.73
N GLU A 97 -0.94 5.33 -9.53
CA GLU A 97 -1.43 4.18 -8.77
C GLU A 97 -1.63 4.50 -7.28
N PHE A 98 -0.73 5.29 -6.68
CA PHE A 98 -0.86 5.67 -5.27
C PHE A 98 -2.02 6.65 -5.07
N ALA A 99 -2.22 7.58 -6.00
CA ALA A 99 -3.39 8.46 -6.00
C ALA A 99 -4.69 7.66 -6.15
N ASN A 100 -4.72 6.69 -7.07
CA ASN A 100 -5.89 5.83 -7.32
C ASN A 100 -6.25 4.95 -6.10
N MET A 101 -5.26 4.56 -5.29
CA MET A 101 -5.49 3.77 -4.07
C MET A 101 -5.74 4.60 -2.81
N TYR A 102 -5.88 5.92 -2.95
CA TYR A 102 -6.08 6.88 -1.85
C TYR A 102 -4.95 6.83 -0.82
N ILE A 103 -3.72 6.61 -1.28
CA ILE A 103 -2.52 6.66 -0.45
C ILE A 103 -2.09 8.13 -0.35
N GLN A 104 -2.63 8.86 0.62
CA GLN A 104 -2.44 10.31 0.77
C GLN A 104 -1.21 10.71 1.61
N MET A 105 -0.27 9.80 1.84
CA MET A 105 0.92 10.07 2.63
C MET A 105 2.15 10.29 1.76
N ASP A 106 3.07 11.11 2.24
CA ASP A 106 4.38 11.29 1.63
C ASP A 106 5.10 9.93 1.56
N TYR A 107 5.72 9.64 0.43
CA TYR A 107 6.37 8.35 0.18
C TYR A 107 7.72 8.55 -0.52
N GLU A 108 8.60 7.58 -0.32
CA GLU A 108 9.89 7.46 -1.01
C GLU A 108 10.00 6.03 -1.55
N TYR A 109 10.59 5.87 -2.74
CA TYR A 109 10.75 4.55 -3.36
C TYR A 109 12.19 4.36 -3.84
N GLY A 110 12.67 3.10 -3.76
CA GLY A 110 13.99 2.70 -4.26
C GLY A 110 13.86 1.48 -5.16
N VAL A 111 14.53 1.51 -6.30
CA VAL A 111 14.65 0.36 -7.20
C VAL A 111 15.93 -0.38 -6.82
N TYR A 112 15.78 -1.64 -6.39
CA TYR A 112 16.91 -2.46 -5.95
C TYR A 112 17.14 -3.63 -6.90
N GLN A 113 18.38 -3.79 -7.35
CA GLN A 113 18.81 -5.01 -8.01
C GLN A 113 19.36 -5.97 -6.96
N LYS A 114 18.74 -7.15 -6.82
CA LYS A 114 19.30 -8.20 -5.98
C LYS A 114 20.45 -8.87 -6.74
N ASN A 115 21.69 -8.52 -6.41
CA ASN A 115 22.85 -9.32 -6.80
C ASN A 115 22.86 -10.60 -5.96
N ASN A 116 22.86 -11.74 -6.64
CA ASN A 116 23.01 -13.05 -6.03
C ASN A 116 24.41 -13.59 -6.31
#